data_AF-A0A5Q4SXI0-F1
#
_entry.id   AF-A0A5Q4SXI0-F1
#
_cell.length_a   1.000
_cell.length_b   1.000
_cell.length_c   1.000
_cell.angle_alpha   90.00
_cell.angle_beta   90.00
_cell.angle_gamma   90.00
#
_symmetry.space_group_name_H-M   'P 1'
#
loop_
_entity.id
_entity.type
_entity.pdbx_description
1 polymer ?
#
loop_
_entity_poly.entity_id
_entity_poly.type
_entity_poly.pdbx_seq_one_letter_code
_entity_poly.pdbx_strand_id
1 'polypeptide(L)' 'LLDLRPLDPDYAAGRADAYDDHHTHTLDQLINRGAHYIEHADIYRAYGYMDLVWELRRQHTVETDAAWHERQTQP' A
#
# COMPACT_ATOMS: atom_id res chain seq x y z
N LEU A 1 11.61 -18.08 -7.57
CA LEU A 1 12.59 -17.02 -7.29
C LEU A 1 12.30 -16.48 -5.91
N LEU A 2 13.28 -16.47 -5.00
CA LEU A 2 13.14 -15.75 -3.73
C LEU A 2 12.86 -14.28 -4.04
N ASP A 3 11.85 -13.71 -3.41
CA ASP A 3 11.57 -12.29 -3.51
C ASP A 3 12.65 -11.53 -2.73
N LEU A 4 13.60 -10.94 -3.45
CA LEU A 4 14.73 -10.21 -2.87
C LEU A 4 14.39 -8.75 -2.57
N ARG A 5 13.19 -8.26 -2.91
CA ARG A 5 12.76 -6.88 -2.63
C ARG A 5 12.94 -6.48 -1.16
N PRO A 6 12.63 -7.31 -0.15
CA PRO A 6 12.78 -6.94 1.26
C PRO A 6 14.23 -6.71 1.72
N LEU A 7 15.23 -7.14 0.94
CA LEU A 7 16.65 -7.00 1.27
C LEU A 7 17.29 -5.73 0.70
N ASP A 8 16.57 -5.00 -0.16
CA ASP A 8 17.03 -3.73 -0.71
C ASP A 8 16.70 -2.56 0.25
N PRO A 9 17.68 -1.72 0.63
CA PRO A 9 17.44 -0.61 1.54
C PRO A 9 16.42 0.41 1.00
N ASP A 10 16.34 0.60 -0.32
CA ASP A 10 15.40 1.55 -0.92
C ASP A 10 13.96 1.03 -0.86
N TYR A 11 13.76 -0.28 -0.88
CA TYR A 11 12.45 -0.89 -0.60
C TYR A 11 11.99 -0.60 0.83
N ALA A 12 12.87 -0.81 1.81
CA ALA A 12 12.56 -0.54 3.21
C ALA A 12 12.29 0.96 3.45
N ALA A 13 13.06 1.84 2.83
CA ALA A 13 12.82 3.28 2.84
C ALA A 13 11.47 3.63 2.20
N GLY A 14 11.13 3.02 1.06
CA GLY A 14 9.83 3.21 0.42
C GLY A 14 8.65 2.75 1.27
N ARG A 15 8.79 1.64 2.00
CA ARG A 15 7.79 1.19 2.97
C ARG A 15 7.62 2.21 4.10
N ALA A 16 8.72 2.70 4.67
CA ALA A 16 8.69 3.68 5.75
C ALA A 16 8.02 4.99 5.30
N ASP A 17 8.44 5.57 4.19
CA ASP A 17 7.83 6.79 3.62
C ASP A 17 6.33 6.61 3.36
N ALA A 18 5.95 5.47 2.77
CA ALA A 18 4.55 5.21 2.44
C ALA A 18 3.69 5.15 3.71
N TYR A 19 4.18 4.57 4.79
CA TYR A 19 3.47 4.55 6.08
C TYR A 19 3.34 5.95 6.67
N ASP A 20 4.40 6.75 6.63
CA ASP A 20 4.37 8.14 7.10
C ASP A 20 3.36 8.97 6.28
N ASP A 21 3.37 8.81 4.95
CA ASP A 21 2.49 9.53 4.04
C ASP A 21 1.02 9.10 4.14
N HIS A 22 0.74 7.83 4.45
CA HIS A 22 -0.63 7.31 4.57
C HIS A 22 -1.46 8.07 5.62
N HIS A 23 -0.82 8.65 6.63
CA HIS A 23 -1.50 9.49 7.61
C HIS A 23 -2.02 10.83 7.06
N THR A 24 -1.52 11.26 5.90
CA THR A 24 -1.82 12.56 5.30
C THR A 24 -2.27 12.50 3.84
N HIS A 25 -2.15 11.34 3.19
CA HIS A 25 -2.43 11.13 1.77
C HIS A 25 -3.55 10.11 1.54
N THR A 26 -4.32 10.33 0.48
CA THR A 26 -5.28 9.36 -0.01
C THR A 26 -4.59 8.19 -0.72
N LEU A 27 -5.30 7.10 -0.91
CA LEU A 27 -4.80 5.92 -1.63
C LEU A 27 -4.30 6.27 -3.05
N ASP A 28 -5.02 7.12 -3.77
CA ASP A 28 -4.62 7.54 -5.12
C ASP A 28 -3.36 8.41 -5.11
N GLN A 29 -3.19 9.24 -4.08
CA GLN A 29 -1.97 10.02 -3.91
C GLN A 29 -0.76 9.12 -3.59
N LEU A 30 -0.94 8.07 -2.79
CA LEU A 30 0.10 7.07 -2.54
C LEU A 30 0.47 6.31 -3.83
N ILE A 31 -0.51 5.98 -4.68
CA ILE A 31 -0.27 5.37 -5.99
C ILE A 31 0.57 6.30 -6.87
N ASN A 32 0.20 7.58 -6.94
CA ASN A 32 0.92 8.57 -7.74
C ASN A 32 2.36 8.76 -7.25
N ARG A 33 2.61 8.73 -5.94
CA ARG A 33 3.97 8.81 -5.38
C ARG A 33 4.80 7.57 -5.70
N GLY A 34 4.21 6.38 -5.65
CA GLY A 34 4.87 5.17 -6.14
C GLY A 34 5.22 5.25 -7.64
N ALA A 35 4.30 5.75 -8.46
CA ALA A 35 4.55 5.96 -9.90
C ALA A 35 5.69 6.98 -10.15
N HIS A 36 5.74 8.05 -9.36
CA HIS A 36 6.83 9.02 -9.42
C HIS A 36 8.21 8.37 -9.21
N TYR A 37 8.35 7.45 -8.26
CA TYR A 37 9.61 6.73 -8.03
C TYR A 37 9.98 5.78 -9.18
N ILE A 38 8.99 5.16 -9.84
CA ILE A 38 9.23 4.38 -11.06
C ILE A 38 9.79 5.27 -12.17
N GLU A 39 9.21 6.46 -12.37
CA GLU A 39 9.64 7.42 -13.39
C GLU A 39 11.08 7.91 -13.16
N HIS A 40 11.53 7.94 -11.91
CA HIS A 40 12.89 8.37 -11.51
C HIS A 40 13.87 7.19 -11.32
N ALA A 41 13.52 6.01 -11.84
CA ALA A 41 14.32 4.78 -11.79
C ALA A 41 14.61 4.24 -10.37
N ASP A 42 13.79 4.61 -9.37
CA ASP A 42 13.84 4.06 -8.01
C ASP A 42 12.72 3.02 -7.82
N ILE A 43 12.92 1.87 -8.46
CA ILE A 43 11.90 0.81 -8.53
C ILE A 43 11.64 0.14 -7.18
N TYR A 44 12.65 0.05 -6.31
CA TYR A 44 12.51 -0.58 -5.01
C TYR A 44 11.70 0.29 -4.06
N ARG A 45 11.94 1.61 -4.04
CA ARG A 45 11.12 2.54 -3.26
C ARG A 45 9.68 2.56 -3.76
N ALA A 46 9.48 2.52 -5.07
CA ALA A 46 8.14 2.38 -5.66
C ALA A 46 7.41 1.12 -5.19
N TYR A 47 8.11 -0.04 -5.12
CA TYR A 47 7.51 -1.26 -4.59
C TYR A 47 7.07 -1.12 -3.13
N GLY A 48 7.82 -0.39 -2.30
CA GLY A 48 7.42 -0.08 -0.93
C GLY A 48 6.06 0.62 -0.85
N TYR A 49 5.85 1.64 -1.68
CA TYR A 49 4.56 2.33 -1.80
C TYR A 49 3.44 1.40 -2.31
N MET A 50 3.71 0.61 -3.35
CA MET A 50 2.71 -0.27 -3.93
C MET A 50 2.26 -1.37 -2.96
N ASP A 51 3.19 -1.92 -2.17
CA ASP A 51 2.83 -2.95 -1.18
C ASP A 51 1.92 -2.37 -0.08
N LEU A 52 2.10 -1.11 0.33
CA LEU A 52 1.18 -0.47 1.28
C LEU A 52 -0.19 -0.22 0.64
N VAL A 53 -0.24 0.23 -0.62
CA VAL A 53 -1.52 0.39 -1.36
C VAL A 53 -2.29 -0.93 -1.39
N TRP A 54 -1.61 -2.06 -1.65
CA TRP A 54 -2.25 -3.37 -1.63
C TRP A 54 -2.73 -3.77 -0.24
N GLU A 55 -1.99 -3.45 0.81
CA GLU A 55 -2.38 -3.68 2.20
C GLU A 55 -3.68 -2.93 2.56
N LEU A 56 -3.76 -1.64 2.24
CA LEU A 56 -4.93 -0.80 2.49
C LEU A 56 -6.15 -1.27 1.68
N ARG A 57 -5.96 -1.65 0.41
CA ARG A 57 -7.04 -2.23 -0.40
C ARG A 57 -7.59 -3.51 0.21
N ARG A 58 -6.72 -4.40 0.71
CA ARG A 58 -7.15 -5.64 1.39
C ARG A 58 -7.92 -5.33 2.68
N GLN A 59 -7.46 -4.38 3.48
CA GLN A 59 -8.17 -3.95 4.69
C GLN A 59 -9.57 -3.44 4.36
N HIS A 60 -9.70 -2.55 3.37
CA HIS A 60 -10.99 -2.02 2.95
C HIS A 60 -11.95 -3.10 2.43
N THR A 61 -11.45 -4.10 1.68
CA THR A 61 -12.27 -5.25 1.26
C THR A 61 -12.80 -6.03 2.47
N VAL A 62 -11.93 -6.36 3.43
CA VAL A 62 -12.33 -7.10 4.64
C VAL A 62 -13.36 -6.32 5.47
N GLU A 63 -13.17 -5.01 5.63
CA GLU A 63 -14.12 -4.14 6.34
C GLU A 63 -15.48 -4.07 5.62
N THR A 64 -15.46 -3.97 4.29
CA THR A 64 -16.67 -3.93 3.48
C THR A 64 -17.45 -5.24 3.59
N ASP A 65 -16.77 -6.38 3.52
CA ASP A 65 -17.37 -7.71 3.65
C ASP A 65 -17.96 -7.92 5.05
N ALA A 66 -17.24 -7.52 6.10
CA ALA A 66 -17.73 -7.57 7.47
C ALA A 66 -19.00 -6.73 7.66
N ALA A 67 -19.01 -5.49 7.14
CA ALA A 67 -20.18 -4.60 7.23
C ALA A 67 -21.38 -5.14 6.44
N TRP A 68 -21.16 -5.82 5.31
CA TRP A 68 -22.23 -6.49 4.57
C TRP A 68 -22.85 -7.63 5.37
N HIS A 69 -22.04 -8.47 6.02
CA HIS A 69 -22.53 -9.57 6.85
C HIS A 69 -23.29 -9.10 8.09
N GLU A 70 -22.84 -8.02 8.74
CA GLU A 70 -23.55 -7.44 9.89
C GLU A 70 -24.95 -6.95 9.51
N ARG A 71 -25.09 -6.22 8.39
CA ARG A 71 -26.40 -5.74 7.90
C ARG A 71 -27.39 -6.85 7.58
N GLN A 72 -26.90 -8.02 7.15
CA GLN A 72 -27.75 -9.17 6.83
C GLN A 72 -28.20 -9.97 8.06
N THR A 73 -27.54 -9.77 9.20
CA THR A 73 -27.80 -10.53 10.44
C THR A 73 -28.52 -9.71 11.51
N GLN A 74 -28.72 -8.41 11.28
CA GLN A 74 -29.61 -7.57 12.10
C GLN A 74 -31.08 -7.91 11.81
N PRO A 75 -31.89 -8.23 12.84
CA PRO A 75 -33.29 -8.66 12.70
C PRO A 75 -34.24 -7.53 12.27
#